data_AF-A0A1N6WF40-F1
#
_entry.id   AF-A0A1N6WF40-F1
#
_cell.length_a   1.000
_cell.length_b   1.000
_cell.length_c   1.000
_cell.angle_alpha   90.00
_cell.angle_beta   90.00
_cell.angle_gamma   90.00
#
_symmetry.space_group_name_H-M   'P 1'
#
loop_
_entity.id
_entity.type
_entity.pdbx_description
1 polymer ?
#
loop_
_entity_poly.entity_id
_entity_poly.type
_entity_poly.pdbx_seq_one_letter_code
_entity_poly.pdbx_strand_id
1 'polypeptide(L)'
;MEQSPNGLVVPRTIQLEIPPGGFPLESGKTLPEVVVQYETYGKLNENRDNTILLLHAFSGDAHAAGLHTPRDRHPGWWDDMVRPGGAFDTNKFFVICSNVLGGCRGTTGPGSKNPTTGIPWAMSFPTVTIGDMVEVQRQLLRQLGIDRLHATAGGSMGGMQALEWAIRYPGIAQQTILLASTHRLGAQGIAFNAVGRNAITSDPNWNKGNYYDGPQPSRGLAIARMVGHITYLSSESMRRKFGRRLQETHQGEEKHLDLQDQFAVESYLEYQGEKFVDRFDANSYIYLSKALDYYDAGASRDGLEAALARTDSRFLVLSYSSDWLFPTDQSKEIVYALARAGKDVSFNEINSPYGHDSFLLESHLQRDLISAFLEGGTS
;
A
#
# COMPACT_ATOMS: atom_id res chain seq x y z
N MET A 1 -14.20 15.92 -17.33
CA MET A 1 -13.34 14.84 -16.79
C MET A 1 -12.71 14.17 -17.97
N GLU A 2 -11.41 14.33 -18.13
CA GLU A 2 -10.64 13.56 -19.10
C GLU A 2 -10.81 12.08 -18.71
N GLN A 3 -11.22 11.23 -19.65
CA GLN A 3 -11.31 9.79 -19.40
C GLN A 3 -9.90 9.26 -19.19
N SER A 4 -9.72 8.30 -18.26
CA SER A 4 -8.42 7.65 -18.09
C SER A 4 -7.94 7.11 -19.44
N PRO A 5 -6.68 7.34 -19.84
CA PRO A 5 -6.14 6.83 -21.09
C PRO A 5 -6.02 5.29 -21.11
N ASN A 6 -6.11 4.64 -19.96
CA ASN A 6 -6.21 3.18 -19.86
C ASN A 6 -7.61 2.64 -20.15
N GLY A 7 -8.62 3.53 -20.22
CA GLY A 7 -10.00 3.16 -20.48
C GLY A 7 -10.60 2.29 -19.39
N LEU A 8 -11.40 1.30 -19.80
CA LEU A 8 -12.03 0.35 -18.88
C LEU A 8 -11.08 -0.80 -18.54
N VAL A 9 -10.94 -1.08 -17.25
CA VAL A 9 -10.12 -2.17 -16.70
C VAL A 9 -11.02 -3.14 -15.96
N VAL A 10 -10.86 -4.42 -16.24
CA VAL A 10 -11.68 -5.49 -15.64
C VAL A 10 -10.84 -6.22 -14.60
N PRO A 11 -11.23 -6.20 -13.31
CA PRO A 11 -10.53 -6.94 -12.28
C PRO A 11 -10.60 -8.44 -12.58
N ARG A 12 -9.46 -9.12 -12.40
CA ARG A 12 -9.35 -10.56 -12.56
C ARG A 12 -9.16 -11.22 -11.21
N THR A 13 -9.62 -12.45 -11.12
CA THR A 13 -9.50 -13.26 -9.91
C THR A 13 -8.95 -14.62 -10.28
N ILE A 14 -8.00 -15.11 -9.49
CA ILE A 14 -7.44 -16.44 -9.62
C ILE A 14 -7.38 -17.10 -8.25
N GLN A 15 -7.76 -18.37 -8.19
CA GLN A 15 -7.52 -19.22 -7.03
C GLN A 15 -6.13 -19.84 -7.19
N LEU A 16 -5.28 -19.67 -6.17
CA LEU A 16 -3.91 -20.16 -6.24
C LEU A 16 -3.85 -21.68 -6.22
N GLU A 17 -2.92 -22.24 -7.00
CA GLU A 17 -2.48 -23.62 -6.84
C GLU A 17 -1.59 -23.73 -5.61
N ILE A 18 -2.11 -24.36 -4.55
CA ILE A 18 -1.46 -24.45 -3.24
C ILE A 18 -1.08 -25.91 -2.93
N PRO A 19 -0.03 -26.15 -2.13
CA PRO A 19 0.42 -27.51 -1.84
C PRO A 19 -0.62 -28.29 -1.00
N PRO A 20 -0.55 -29.63 -1.01
CA PRO A 20 -1.31 -30.45 -0.07
C PRO A 20 -1.04 -30.02 1.37
N GLY A 21 -2.10 -29.69 2.13
CA GLY A 21 -2.00 -29.15 3.49
C GLY A 21 -2.24 -27.63 3.62
N GLY A 22 -2.39 -26.92 2.50
CA GLY A 22 -2.74 -25.51 2.46
C GLY A 22 -1.55 -24.59 2.20
N PHE A 23 -1.83 -23.33 1.90
CA PHE A 23 -0.82 -22.29 1.72
C PHE A 23 -0.14 -21.98 3.07
N PRO A 24 1.17 -22.20 3.22
CA PRO A 24 1.86 -21.95 4.48
C PRO A 24 2.05 -20.45 4.73
N LEU A 25 1.91 -20.04 5.98
CA LEU A 25 2.16 -18.67 6.44
C LEU A 25 3.35 -18.63 7.41
N GLU A 26 4.02 -17.49 7.50
CA GLU A 26 5.12 -17.27 8.45
C GLU A 26 4.67 -17.40 9.91
N SER A 27 3.37 -17.27 10.20
CA SER A 27 2.79 -17.54 11.52
C SER A 27 2.78 -19.03 11.90
N GLY A 28 3.18 -19.94 11.00
CA GLY A 28 3.13 -21.39 11.17
C GLY A 28 1.73 -21.99 10.97
N LYS A 29 0.76 -21.18 10.54
CA LYS A 29 -0.59 -21.63 10.14
C LYS A 29 -0.66 -21.84 8.63
N THR A 30 -1.75 -22.44 8.17
CA THR A 30 -2.02 -22.60 6.74
C THR A 30 -3.38 -22.03 6.37
N LEU A 31 -3.51 -21.57 5.11
CA LEU A 31 -4.79 -21.24 4.51
C LEU A 31 -5.22 -22.37 3.56
N PRO A 32 -6.43 -22.92 3.70
CA PRO A 32 -6.92 -24.00 2.84
C PRO A 32 -7.22 -23.54 1.42
N GLU A 33 -7.41 -22.23 1.21
CA GLU A 33 -7.67 -21.61 -0.08
C GLU A 33 -7.13 -20.18 -0.05
N VAL A 34 -6.53 -19.75 -1.17
CA VAL A 34 -6.14 -18.35 -1.38
C VAL A 34 -6.62 -17.93 -2.77
N VAL A 35 -7.43 -16.89 -2.78
CA VAL A 35 -7.92 -16.21 -3.98
C VAL A 35 -7.22 -14.86 -4.06
N VAL A 36 -6.75 -14.49 -5.24
CA VAL A 36 -6.06 -13.22 -5.49
C VAL A 36 -6.82 -12.43 -6.54
N GLN A 37 -7.16 -11.19 -6.20
CA GLN A 37 -7.66 -10.21 -7.15
C GLN A 37 -6.49 -9.37 -7.68
N TYR A 38 -6.40 -9.23 -9.00
CA TYR A 38 -5.36 -8.47 -9.67
C TYR A 38 -5.87 -7.80 -10.95
N GLU A 39 -5.16 -6.78 -11.39
CA GLU A 39 -5.37 -6.07 -12.65
C GLU A 39 -4.05 -5.96 -13.42
N THR A 40 -4.17 -5.76 -14.74
CA THR A 40 -3.03 -5.68 -15.64
C THR A 40 -3.20 -4.53 -16.61
N TYR A 41 -2.10 -3.84 -16.93
CA TYR A 41 -2.08 -2.67 -17.80
C TYR A 41 -0.96 -2.80 -18.83
N GLY A 42 -1.20 -2.35 -20.06
CA GLY A 42 -0.26 -2.56 -21.17
C GLY A 42 -0.25 -4.00 -21.71
N LYS A 43 0.81 -4.37 -22.42
CA LYS A 43 0.92 -5.67 -23.10
C LYS A 43 2.23 -6.38 -22.78
N LEU A 44 2.14 -7.63 -22.37
CA LEU A 44 3.29 -8.52 -22.21
C LEU A 44 3.95 -8.77 -23.57
N ASN A 45 5.26 -8.53 -23.66
CA ASN A 45 6.00 -8.77 -24.89
C ASN A 45 6.35 -10.26 -25.08
N GLU A 46 6.90 -10.61 -26.25
CA GLU A 46 7.21 -12.01 -26.60
C GLU A 46 8.27 -12.63 -25.67
N ASN A 47 9.26 -11.83 -25.25
CA ASN A 47 10.33 -12.25 -24.34
C ASN A 47 9.89 -12.36 -22.88
N ARG A 48 8.71 -11.81 -22.54
CA ARG A 48 8.17 -11.68 -21.18
C ARG A 48 9.10 -10.97 -20.20
N ASP A 49 9.93 -10.05 -20.69
CA ASP A 49 10.92 -9.32 -19.90
C ASP A 49 10.47 -7.90 -19.51
N ASN A 50 9.31 -7.44 -19.97
CA ASN A 50 8.79 -6.09 -19.72
C ASN A 50 7.77 -5.99 -18.57
N THR A 51 7.74 -6.98 -17.66
CA THR A 51 6.73 -7.01 -16.59
C THR A 51 7.14 -6.15 -15.40
N ILE A 52 6.26 -5.25 -14.95
CA ILE A 52 6.42 -4.50 -13.69
C ILE A 52 5.38 -4.99 -12.68
N LEU A 53 5.82 -5.42 -11.50
CA LEU A 53 4.93 -5.69 -10.37
C LEU A 53 4.78 -4.43 -9.52
N LEU A 54 3.58 -3.85 -9.55
CA LEU A 54 3.20 -2.65 -8.81
C LEU A 54 2.51 -3.02 -7.50
N LEU A 55 3.06 -2.54 -6.39
CA LEU A 55 2.71 -2.94 -5.04
C LEU A 55 2.02 -1.78 -4.33
N HIS A 56 0.75 -1.97 -3.96
CA HIS A 56 -0.07 -0.91 -3.40
C HIS A 56 0.28 -0.60 -1.94
N ALA A 57 0.00 0.64 -1.52
CA ALA A 57 0.14 1.09 -0.14
C ALA A 57 -0.99 0.56 0.77
N PHE A 58 -0.95 0.90 2.06
CA PHE A 58 -1.84 0.34 3.10
C PHE A 58 -3.33 0.25 2.75
N SER A 59 -3.88 1.31 2.14
CA SER A 59 -5.30 1.39 1.78
C SER A 59 -5.62 1.30 0.29
N GLY A 60 -4.62 0.92 -0.51
CA GLY A 60 -4.77 0.68 -1.94
C GLY A 60 -5.37 -0.70 -2.21
N ASP A 61 -5.47 -1.02 -3.50
CA ASP A 61 -5.94 -2.30 -4.02
C ASP A 61 -5.33 -2.58 -5.40
N ALA A 62 -5.85 -3.57 -6.13
CA ALA A 62 -5.39 -3.91 -7.47
C ALA A 62 -5.64 -2.81 -8.53
N HIS A 63 -6.55 -1.88 -8.27
CA HIS A 63 -7.02 -0.89 -9.24
C HIS A 63 -6.11 0.34 -9.27
N ALA A 64 -4.91 0.16 -9.81
CA ALA A 64 -3.90 1.20 -9.95
C ALA A 64 -4.27 2.27 -11.00
N ALA A 65 -4.99 1.93 -12.07
CA ALA A 65 -5.33 2.87 -13.14
C ALA A 65 -6.59 2.46 -13.92
N GLY A 66 -7.07 3.34 -14.80
CA GLY A 66 -8.29 3.10 -15.58
C GLY A 66 -9.56 3.32 -14.76
N LEU A 67 -10.68 2.87 -15.32
CA LEU A 67 -12.00 2.89 -14.68
C LEU A 67 -12.56 1.45 -14.69
N HIS A 68 -13.28 1.04 -13.65
CA HIS A 68 -14.04 -0.23 -13.71
C HIS A 68 -15.33 -0.07 -14.52
N THR A 69 -15.96 1.09 -14.42
CA THR A 69 -17.19 1.42 -15.16
C THR A 69 -17.13 2.83 -15.76
N PRO A 70 -17.85 3.11 -16.87
CA PRO A 70 -17.93 4.47 -17.43
C PRO A 70 -18.57 5.50 -16.49
N ARG A 71 -19.16 5.08 -15.37
CA ARG A 71 -19.81 5.93 -14.37
C ARG A 71 -18.91 6.25 -13.18
N ASP A 72 -17.72 5.65 -13.12
CA ASP A 72 -16.80 5.87 -12.03
C ASP A 72 -16.37 7.34 -12.03
N ARG A 73 -16.40 7.95 -10.84
CA ARG A 73 -16.06 9.38 -10.68
C ARG A 73 -14.56 9.63 -10.72
N HIS A 74 -13.77 8.63 -10.35
CA HIS A 74 -12.33 8.72 -10.24
C HIS A 74 -11.71 7.45 -10.83
N PRO A 75 -10.56 7.58 -11.50
CA PRO A 75 -9.81 6.42 -11.95
C PRO A 75 -9.08 5.74 -10.77
N GLY A 76 -8.35 4.67 -11.08
CA GLY A 76 -7.49 3.95 -10.15
C GLY A 76 -6.51 4.85 -9.39
N TRP A 77 -5.98 4.31 -8.28
CA TRP A 77 -5.28 5.10 -7.25
C TRP A 77 -3.96 5.75 -7.70
N TRP A 78 -3.44 5.41 -8.88
CA TRP A 78 -2.21 5.96 -9.46
C TRP A 78 -2.29 6.17 -10.98
N ASP A 79 -3.48 6.50 -11.50
CA ASP A 79 -3.74 6.63 -12.94
C ASP A 79 -2.79 7.60 -13.66
N ASP A 80 -2.36 8.67 -12.98
CA ASP A 80 -1.40 9.64 -13.55
C ASP A 80 0.00 9.05 -13.77
N MET A 81 0.37 8.02 -13.00
CA MET A 81 1.68 7.36 -13.11
C MET A 81 1.64 6.13 -14.01
N VAL A 82 0.55 5.36 -13.99
CA VAL A 82 0.38 4.13 -14.78
C VAL A 82 -0.51 4.45 -15.98
N ARG A 83 0.08 4.90 -17.07
CA ARG A 83 -0.63 5.30 -18.30
C ARG A 83 0.31 5.33 -19.50
N PRO A 84 -0.21 5.41 -20.74
CA PRO A 84 0.61 5.70 -21.91
C PRO A 84 1.43 6.98 -21.72
N GLY A 85 2.76 6.87 -21.80
CA GLY A 85 3.72 7.97 -21.56
C GLY A 85 3.89 8.41 -20.10
N GLY A 86 3.28 7.71 -19.14
CA GLY A 86 3.49 7.92 -17.71
C GLY A 86 4.81 7.32 -17.21
N ALA A 87 5.06 7.41 -15.90
CA ALA A 87 6.24 6.82 -15.27
C ALA A 87 6.32 5.30 -15.48
N PHE A 88 5.17 4.64 -15.33
CA PHE A 88 4.95 3.23 -15.67
C PHE A 88 4.25 3.17 -17.02
N ASP A 89 5.00 3.48 -18.08
CA ASP A 89 4.48 3.62 -19.44
C ASP A 89 3.87 2.31 -19.96
N THR A 90 2.54 2.26 -20.06
CA THR A 90 1.80 1.08 -20.53
C THR A 90 1.95 0.80 -22.02
N ASN A 91 2.58 1.69 -22.79
CA ASN A 91 3.01 1.39 -24.16
C ASN A 91 4.28 0.53 -24.20
N LYS A 92 5.07 0.52 -23.11
CA LYS A 92 6.36 -0.17 -23.03
C LYS A 92 6.31 -1.37 -22.10
N PHE A 93 5.64 -1.22 -20.96
CA PHE A 93 5.63 -2.21 -19.88
C PHE A 93 4.28 -2.91 -19.75
N PHE A 94 4.34 -4.13 -19.25
CA PHE A 94 3.19 -4.87 -18.76
C PHE A 94 3.13 -4.74 -17.25
N VAL A 95 2.25 -3.88 -16.75
CA VAL A 95 2.13 -3.62 -15.31
C VAL A 95 1.10 -4.56 -14.71
N ILE A 96 1.42 -5.17 -13.57
CA ILE A 96 0.51 -6.01 -12.79
C ILE A 96 0.38 -5.42 -11.39
N CYS A 97 -0.84 -5.26 -10.91
CA CYS A 97 -1.10 -4.89 -9.52
C CYS A 97 -2.09 -5.88 -8.92
N SER A 98 -1.76 -6.45 -7.76
CA SER A 98 -2.62 -7.39 -7.03
C SER A 98 -2.96 -6.84 -5.66
N ASN A 99 -4.21 -7.02 -5.22
CA ASN A 99 -4.56 -6.72 -3.84
C ASN A 99 -3.88 -7.71 -2.89
N VAL A 100 -3.38 -7.23 -1.76
CA VAL A 100 -2.62 -8.04 -0.79
C VAL A 100 -3.47 -9.06 -0.04
N LEU A 101 -2.83 -10.15 0.39
CA LEU A 101 -3.38 -11.10 1.37
C LEU A 101 -3.71 -10.35 2.68
N GLY A 102 -4.88 -10.64 3.25
CA GLY A 102 -5.38 -9.93 4.44
C GLY A 102 -6.08 -8.60 4.14
N GLY A 103 -6.02 -8.12 2.88
CA GLY A 103 -6.81 -6.99 2.42
C GLY A 103 -8.31 -7.29 2.30
N CYS A 104 -9.07 -6.33 1.78
CA CYS A 104 -10.54 -6.41 1.69
C CYS A 104 -11.09 -6.09 0.29
N ARG A 105 -10.24 -6.17 -0.75
CA ARG A 105 -10.60 -5.91 -2.15
C ARG A 105 -10.30 -7.15 -2.99
N GLY A 106 -11.20 -8.13 -2.89
CA GLY A 106 -11.20 -9.38 -3.68
C GLY A 106 -10.20 -10.45 -3.24
N THR A 107 -8.96 -10.11 -2.92
CA THR A 107 -7.99 -11.08 -2.37
C THR A 107 -8.42 -11.58 -0.98
N THR A 108 -8.14 -12.85 -0.69
CA THR A 108 -8.46 -13.51 0.57
C THR A 108 -7.99 -12.71 1.79
N GLY A 109 -8.91 -12.46 2.72
CA GLY A 109 -8.67 -11.74 3.96
C GLY A 109 -9.71 -12.07 5.03
N PRO A 110 -9.74 -11.36 6.16
CA PRO A 110 -10.65 -11.67 7.28
C PRO A 110 -12.13 -11.57 6.91
N GLY A 111 -12.51 -10.71 5.96
CA GLY A 111 -13.88 -10.64 5.44
C GLY A 111 -14.26 -11.74 4.46
N SER A 112 -13.28 -12.54 3.97
CA SER A 112 -13.56 -13.67 3.08
C SER A 112 -14.22 -14.82 3.85
N LYS A 113 -15.02 -15.63 3.15
CA LYS A 113 -15.62 -16.84 3.74
C LYS A 113 -14.53 -17.86 4.05
N ASN A 114 -14.59 -18.45 5.23
CA ASN A 114 -13.81 -19.61 5.59
C ASN A 114 -14.44 -20.85 4.93
N PRO A 115 -13.71 -21.59 4.07
CA PRO A 115 -14.28 -22.72 3.33
C PRO A 115 -14.68 -23.89 4.25
N THR A 116 -14.12 -23.97 5.46
CA THR A 116 -14.45 -25.02 6.44
C THR A 116 -15.75 -24.72 7.18
N THR A 117 -16.04 -23.45 7.48
CA THR A 117 -17.19 -23.06 8.32
C THR A 117 -18.33 -22.39 7.55
N GLY A 118 -18.06 -21.88 6.35
CA GLY A 118 -19.03 -21.16 5.51
C GLY A 118 -19.30 -19.70 5.91
N ILE A 119 -18.76 -19.25 7.06
CA ILE A 119 -18.89 -17.87 7.56
C ILE A 119 -17.57 -17.09 7.36
N PRO A 120 -17.57 -15.74 7.43
CA PRO A 120 -16.35 -14.95 7.33
C PRO A 120 -15.28 -15.38 8.35
N TRP A 121 -14.01 -15.31 7.96
CA TRP A 121 -12.90 -15.64 8.86
C TRP A 121 -12.86 -14.76 10.10
N ALA A 122 -13.18 -13.47 9.98
CA ALA A 122 -13.07 -12.50 11.06
C ALA A 122 -11.69 -12.57 11.75
N MET A 123 -11.65 -12.55 13.08
CA MET A 123 -10.42 -12.68 13.87
C MET A 123 -9.91 -14.12 14.00
N SER A 124 -10.57 -15.11 13.37
CA SER A 124 -10.00 -16.45 13.20
C SER A 124 -9.06 -16.55 12.00
N PHE A 125 -9.00 -15.50 11.16
CA PHE A 125 -8.02 -15.42 10.08
C PHE A 125 -6.59 -15.51 10.67
N PRO A 126 -5.70 -16.32 10.08
CA PRO A 126 -4.32 -16.37 10.57
C PRO A 126 -3.63 -15.01 10.48
N THR A 127 -2.69 -14.75 11.40
CA THR A 127 -1.78 -13.59 11.27
C THR A 127 -0.98 -13.75 9.98
N VAL A 128 -0.91 -12.67 9.20
CA VAL A 128 -0.14 -12.57 7.95
C VAL A 128 0.94 -11.51 8.07
N THR A 129 2.00 -11.66 7.28
CA THR A 129 3.12 -10.72 7.21
C THR A 129 3.27 -10.14 5.80
N ILE A 130 4.16 -9.14 5.65
CA ILE A 130 4.58 -8.68 4.32
C ILE A 130 5.23 -9.83 3.52
N GLY A 131 5.96 -10.74 4.17
CA GLY A 131 6.53 -11.93 3.54
C GLY A 131 5.47 -12.86 2.95
N ASP A 132 4.35 -13.06 3.67
CA ASP A 132 3.22 -13.85 3.16
C ASP A 132 2.54 -13.17 1.96
N MET A 133 2.40 -11.84 1.97
CA MET A 133 1.86 -11.08 0.83
C MET A 133 2.73 -11.26 -0.42
N VAL A 134 4.05 -11.19 -0.25
CA VAL A 134 5.04 -11.39 -1.31
C VAL A 134 5.04 -12.83 -1.83
N GLU A 135 4.88 -13.83 -0.97
CA GLU A 135 4.74 -15.24 -1.39
C GLU A 135 3.46 -15.45 -2.21
N VAL A 136 2.33 -14.88 -1.79
CA VAL A 136 1.06 -14.92 -2.57
C VAL A 136 1.25 -14.31 -3.95
N GLN A 137 1.93 -13.17 -4.04
CA GLN A 137 2.25 -12.52 -5.31
C GLN A 137 3.19 -13.39 -6.17
N ARG A 138 4.15 -14.11 -5.56
CA ARG A 138 5.04 -15.03 -6.30
C ARG A 138 4.27 -16.19 -6.93
N GLN A 139 3.33 -16.77 -6.20
CA GLN A 139 2.49 -17.85 -6.73
C GLN A 139 1.56 -17.33 -7.84
N LEU A 140 0.98 -16.15 -7.68
CA LEU A 140 0.23 -15.48 -8.74
C LEU A 140 1.09 -15.36 -10.02
N LEU A 141 2.29 -14.79 -9.92
CA LEU A 141 3.16 -14.61 -11.10
C LEU A 141 3.55 -15.94 -11.76
N ARG A 142 3.82 -16.99 -10.97
CA ARG A 142 4.11 -18.33 -11.52
C ARG A 142 2.93 -18.88 -12.33
N GLN A 143 1.71 -18.79 -11.81
CA GLN A 143 0.52 -19.26 -12.54
C GLN A 143 0.21 -18.41 -13.78
N LEU A 144 0.61 -17.13 -13.79
CA LEU A 144 0.56 -16.29 -14.99
C LEU A 144 1.71 -16.58 -15.99
N GLY A 145 2.64 -17.47 -15.65
CA GLY A 145 3.80 -17.81 -16.47
C GLY A 145 4.85 -16.69 -16.53
N ILE A 146 5.02 -15.95 -15.42
CA ILE A 146 5.95 -14.83 -15.28
C ILE A 146 7.05 -15.22 -14.30
N ASP A 147 8.22 -15.48 -14.86
CA ASP A 147 9.40 -15.94 -14.10
C ASP A 147 10.43 -14.85 -13.86
N ARG A 148 10.31 -13.71 -14.55
CA ARG A 148 11.18 -12.55 -14.39
C ARG A 148 10.35 -11.28 -14.40
N LEU A 149 10.83 -10.29 -13.66
CA LEU A 149 10.27 -8.96 -13.59
C LEU A 149 11.31 -7.97 -14.08
N HIS A 150 10.87 -7.06 -14.95
CA HIS A 150 11.62 -5.85 -15.26
C HIS A 150 11.85 -5.06 -13.97
N ALA A 151 10.78 -4.82 -13.23
CA ALA A 151 10.85 -4.11 -11.96
C ALA A 151 9.80 -4.57 -10.95
N THR A 152 10.11 -4.38 -9.66
CA THR A 152 9.11 -4.20 -8.61
C THR A 152 9.07 -2.73 -8.22
N ALA A 153 7.88 -2.20 -7.95
CA ALA A 153 7.74 -0.80 -7.55
C ALA A 153 6.61 -0.66 -6.54
N GLY A 154 6.84 0.12 -5.48
CA GLY A 154 5.80 0.37 -4.49
C GLY A 154 6.12 1.52 -3.56
N GLY A 155 5.07 2.17 -3.09
CA GLY A 155 5.15 3.24 -2.10
C GLY A 155 4.64 2.83 -0.72
N SER A 156 5.19 3.38 0.35
CA SER A 156 4.73 3.07 1.72
C SER A 156 4.84 1.56 2.02
N MET A 157 3.75 0.92 2.46
CA MET A 157 3.65 -0.54 2.58
C MET A 157 4.02 -1.29 1.28
N GLY A 158 3.76 -0.68 0.12
CA GLY A 158 4.17 -1.22 -1.18
C GLY A 158 5.68 -1.28 -1.34
N GLY A 159 6.41 -0.31 -0.78
CA GLY A 159 7.87 -0.30 -0.78
C GLY A 159 8.45 -1.36 0.15
N MET A 160 7.79 -1.66 1.28
CA MET A 160 8.16 -2.81 2.13
C MET A 160 8.00 -4.13 1.37
N GLN A 161 6.91 -4.29 0.62
CA GLN A 161 6.71 -5.46 -0.24
C GLN A 161 7.81 -5.55 -1.33
N ALA A 162 8.15 -4.42 -1.97
CA ALA A 162 9.17 -4.38 -3.03
C ALA A 162 10.56 -4.75 -2.51
N LEU A 163 10.90 -4.24 -1.32
CA LEU A 163 12.14 -4.57 -0.62
C LEU A 163 12.20 -6.06 -0.25
N GLU A 164 11.11 -6.59 0.30
CA GLU A 164 11.00 -8.02 0.64
C GLU A 164 11.08 -8.91 -0.61
N TRP A 165 10.50 -8.50 -1.74
CA TRP A 165 10.66 -9.18 -3.03
C TRP A 165 12.14 -9.34 -3.43
N ALA A 166 12.90 -8.25 -3.37
CA ALA A 166 14.31 -8.24 -3.73
C ALA A 166 15.14 -9.17 -2.82
N ILE A 167 14.82 -9.20 -1.53
CA ILE A 167 15.52 -10.02 -0.53
C ILE A 167 15.16 -11.50 -0.65
N ARG A 168 13.87 -11.80 -0.81
CA ARG A 168 13.34 -13.18 -0.74
C ARG A 168 13.56 -13.94 -2.05
N TYR A 169 13.49 -13.26 -3.20
CA TYR A 169 13.65 -13.88 -4.51
C TYR A 169 14.71 -13.16 -5.36
N PRO A 170 15.99 -13.26 -4.97
CA PRO A 170 17.07 -12.69 -5.75
C PRO A 170 17.09 -13.26 -7.18
N GLY A 171 17.42 -12.41 -8.15
CA GLY A 171 17.46 -12.75 -9.58
C GLY A 171 16.11 -12.74 -10.31
N ILE A 172 14.98 -12.53 -9.62
CA ILE A 172 13.66 -12.44 -10.28
C ILE A 172 13.39 -11.03 -10.80
N ALA A 173 13.59 -10.01 -9.97
CA ALA A 173 13.40 -8.61 -10.34
C ALA A 173 14.74 -7.93 -10.66
N GLN A 174 14.87 -7.38 -11.86
CA GLN A 174 16.09 -6.67 -12.27
C GLN A 174 16.22 -5.31 -11.55
N GLN A 175 15.08 -4.68 -11.28
CA GLN A 175 15.00 -3.36 -10.68
C GLN A 175 13.98 -3.32 -9.54
N THR A 176 14.25 -2.50 -8.53
CA THR A 176 13.38 -2.32 -7.36
C THR A 176 13.27 -0.83 -7.04
N ILE A 177 12.04 -0.31 -7.08
CA ILE A 177 11.73 1.10 -6.84
C ILE A 177 10.99 1.23 -5.51
N LEU A 178 11.59 1.97 -4.58
CA LEU A 178 11.05 2.23 -3.25
C LEU A 178 10.67 3.71 -3.14
N LEU A 179 9.41 3.99 -2.83
CA LEU A 179 8.90 5.36 -2.68
C LEU A 179 8.36 5.55 -1.26
N ALA A 180 8.79 6.60 -0.55
CA ALA A 180 8.28 6.92 0.79
C ALA A 180 8.14 5.65 1.65
N SER A 181 9.23 4.91 1.85
CA SER A 181 9.22 3.57 2.47
C SER A 181 10.36 3.42 3.48
N THR A 182 10.24 2.38 4.30
CA THR A 182 11.24 1.99 5.32
C THR A 182 11.43 0.48 5.34
N HIS A 183 12.55 0.02 5.91
CA HIS A 183 12.87 -1.39 6.10
C HIS A 183 12.22 -1.98 7.37
N ARG A 184 11.75 -1.12 8.28
CA ARG A 184 10.98 -1.48 9.48
C ARG A 184 10.26 -0.27 10.06
N LEU A 185 9.21 -0.51 10.83
CA LEU A 185 8.48 0.57 11.50
C LEU A 185 9.15 0.98 12.82
N GLY A 186 9.34 2.28 13.03
CA GLY A 186 9.82 2.83 14.30
C GLY A 186 8.72 2.84 15.38
N ALA A 187 9.11 3.06 16.65
CA ALA A 187 8.20 3.06 17.79
C ALA A 187 7.00 4.01 17.63
N GLN A 188 7.20 5.19 17.03
CA GLN A 188 6.12 6.15 16.77
C GLN A 188 5.09 5.63 15.78
N GLY A 189 5.52 4.99 14.68
CA GLY A 189 4.62 4.38 13.71
C GLY A 189 3.81 3.23 14.34
N ILE A 190 4.46 2.39 15.13
CA ILE A 190 3.81 1.31 15.89
C ILE A 190 2.77 1.88 16.86
N ALA A 191 3.07 3.00 17.53
CA ALA A 191 2.14 3.65 18.45
C ALA A 191 0.88 4.17 17.72
N PHE A 192 1.02 4.81 16.55
CA PHE A 192 -0.12 5.24 15.75
C PHE A 192 -0.98 4.05 15.29
N ASN A 193 -0.34 2.98 14.81
CA ASN A 193 -1.05 1.74 14.45
C ASN A 193 -1.80 1.15 15.64
N ALA A 194 -1.19 1.15 16.84
CA ALA A 194 -1.83 0.67 18.06
C ALA A 194 -3.06 1.51 18.44
N VAL A 195 -2.98 2.85 18.34
CA VAL A 195 -4.13 3.74 18.57
C VAL A 195 -5.26 3.43 17.59
N GLY A 196 -4.97 3.28 16.30
CA GLY A 196 -5.98 2.94 15.30
C GLY A 196 -6.65 1.60 15.56
N ARG A 197 -5.88 0.56 15.91
CA ARG A 197 -6.44 -0.74 16.29
C ARG A 197 -7.30 -0.64 17.55
N ASN A 198 -6.87 0.10 18.57
CA ASN A 198 -7.62 0.28 19.81
C ASN A 198 -8.94 1.02 19.58
N ALA A 199 -8.96 2.00 18.66
CA ALA A 199 -10.19 2.68 18.27
C ALA A 199 -11.21 1.71 17.69
N ILE A 200 -10.78 0.80 16.81
CA ILE A 200 -11.64 -0.25 16.23
C ILE A 200 -12.11 -1.22 17.30
N THR A 201 -11.20 -1.79 18.10
CA THR A 201 -11.55 -2.85 19.05
C THR A 201 -12.36 -2.36 20.25
N SER A 202 -12.34 -1.05 20.53
CA SER A 202 -13.18 -0.41 21.56
C SER A 202 -14.58 -0.04 21.06
N ASP A 203 -14.83 -0.11 19.75
CA ASP A 203 -16.16 0.12 19.19
C ASP A 203 -17.10 -1.02 19.61
N PRO A 204 -18.24 -0.75 20.29
CA PRO A 204 -19.19 -1.77 20.71
C PRO A 204 -19.68 -2.68 19.57
N ASN A 205 -19.72 -2.16 18.34
CA ASN A 205 -20.15 -2.89 17.17
C ASN A 205 -19.07 -3.84 16.62
N TRP A 206 -17.81 -3.74 17.06
CA TRP A 206 -16.75 -4.63 16.58
C TRP A 206 -17.02 -6.09 16.93
N ASN A 207 -17.76 -6.36 18.03
CA ASN A 207 -18.21 -7.70 18.40
C ASN A 207 -17.09 -8.78 18.36
N LYS A 208 -15.92 -8.47 18.92
CA LYS A 208 -14.72 -9.34 18.88
C LYS A 208 -14.30 -9.74 17.44
N GLY A 209 -14.62 -8.88 16.47
CA GLY A 209 -14.41 -9.05 15.05
C GLY A 209 -15.53 -9.75 14.29
N ASN A 210 -16.56 -10.26 14.96
CA ASN A 210 -17.67 -10.98 14.34
C ASN A 210 -18.85 -10.05 14.01
N TYR A 211 -18.59 -8.95 13.30
CA TYR A 211 -19.58 -7.93 12.97
C TYR A 211 -20.24 -8.10 11.59
N TYR A 212 -19.85 -9.12 10.80
CA TYR A 212 -20.25 -9.24 9.39
C TYR A 212 -21.75 -9.43 9.15
N ASP A 213 -22.49 -9.98 10.11
CA ASP A 213 -23.95 -10.14 10.05
C ASP A 213 -24.70 -9.04 10.84
N GLY A 214 -24.00 -8.00 11.27
CA GLY A 214 -24.51 -6.98 12.17
C GLY A 214 -24.02 -5.56 11.85
N PRO A 215 -24.17 -4.62 12.82
CA PRO A 215 -23.66 -3.27 12.66
C PRO A 215 -22.14 -3.29 12.58
N GLN A 216 -21.57 -2.49 11.68
CA GLN A 216 -20.11 -2.36 11.55
C GLN A 216 -19.54 -1.45 12.65
N PRO A 217 -18.27 -1.63 13.06
CA PRO A 217 -17.54 -0.71 13.92
C PRO A 217 -17.10 0.56 13.18
N SER A 218 -18.06 1.22 12.54
CA SER A 218 -17.83 2.37 11.65
C SER A 218 -17.16 3.53 12.39
N ARG A 219 -17.53 3.78 13.65
CA ARG A 219 -16.94 4.88 14.44
C ARG A 219 -15.48 4.58 14.76
N GLY A 220 -15.18 3.38 15.23
CA GLY A 220 -13.82 2.95 15.52
C GLY A 220 -12.92 2.99 14.29
N LEU A 221 -13.43 2.52 13.14
CA LEU A 221 -12.71 2.54 11.87
C LEU A 221 -12.50 3.97 11.33
N ALA A 222 -13.51 4.83 11.45
CA ALA A 222 -13.38 6.24 11.07
C ALA A 222 -12.31 6.96 11.91
N ILE A 223 -12.29 6.75 13.22
CA ILE A 223 -11.26 7.31 14.12
C ILE A 223 -9.87 6.79 13.74
N ALA A 224 -9.75 5.48 13.48
CA ALA A 224 -8.49 4.89 13.03
C ALA A 224 -8.00 5.55 11.72
N ARG A 225 -8.92 5.79 10.78
CA ARG A 225 -8.61 6.52 9.55
C ARG A 225 -8.19 7.96 9.82
N MET A 226 -8.88 8.69 10.70
CA MET A 226 -8.54 10.07 11.03
C MET A 226 -7.12 10.17 11.59
N VAL A 227 -6.76 9.28 12.54
CA VAL A 227 -5.42 9.23 13.12
C VAL A 227 -4.37 8.95 12.06
N GLY A 228 -4.59 7.96 11.19
CA GLY A 228 -3.69 7.68 10.06
C GLY A 228 -3.61 8.86 9.08
N HIS A 229 -4.74 9.49 8.76
CA HIS A 229 -4.78 10.60 7.80
C HIS A 229 -3.99 11.82 8.28
N ILE A 230 -3.92 12.05 9.59
CA ILE A 230 -3.04 13.07 10.16
C ILE A 230 -1.57 12.75 9.88
N THR A 231 -1.16 11.48 9.97
CA THR A 231 0.23 11.07 9.72
C THR A 231 0.63 11.14 8.25
N TYR A 232 -0.34 11.11 7.33
CA TYR A 232 -0.04 11.18 5.90
C TYR A 232 0.23 12.59 5.38
N LEU A 233 -0.22 13.62 6.11
CA LEU A 233 -0.11 15.02 5.71
C LEU A 233 1.04 15.72 6.44
N SER A 234 1.65 16.71 5.80
CA SER A 234 2.63 17.58 6.48
C SER A 234 1.95 18.68 7.31
N SER A 235 2.68 19.17 8.32
CA SER A 235 2.28 20.35 9.09
C SER A 235 2.06 21.58 8.20
N GLU A 236 2.91 21.76 7.19
CA GLU A 236 2.79 22.88 6.23
C GLU A 236 1.49 22.79 5.42
N SER A 237 1.17 21.60 4.88
CA SER A 237 -0.05 21.36 4.11
C SER A 237 -1.30 21.60 4.95
N MET A 238 -1.31 21.10 6.19
CA MET A 238 -2.41 21.29 7.14
C MET A 238 -2.63 22.77 7.46
N ARG A 239 -1.54 23.50 7.75
CA ARG A 239 -1.60 24.95 8.01
C ARG A 239 -2.12 25.72 6.80
N ARG A 240 -1.66 25.39 5.59
CA ARG A 240 -2.09 26.05 4.34
C ARG A 240 -3.55 25.78 4.01
N LYS A 241 -4.03 24.55 4.20
CA LYS A 241 -5.39 24.14 3.81
C LYS A 241 -6.46 24.57 4.83
N PHE A 242 -6.14 24.55 6.12
CA PHE A 242 -7.12 24.77 7.20
C PHE A 242 -6.78 25.93 8.12
N GLY A 243 -5.50 26.10 8.47
CA GLY A 243 -5.08 27.07 9.47
C GLY A 243 -5.83 26.87 10.79
N ARG A 244 -6.43 27.95 11.31
CA ARG A 244 -7.34 27.91 12.48
C ARG A 244 -8.77 28.28 12.11
N ARG A 245 -9.17 28.03 10.86
CA ARG A 245 -10.49 28.42 10.35
C ARG A 245 -11.59 27.59 11.02
N LEU A 246 -12.55 28.25 11.65
CA LEU A 246 -13.81 27.65 12.10
C LEU A 246 -14.70 27.33 10.90
N GLN A 247 -15.50 26.27 11.00
CA GLN A 247 -16.54 25.99 10.03
C GLN A 247 -17.64 27.05 10.16
N GLU A 248 -18.09 27.61 9.03
CA GLU A 248 -19.16 28.61 9.04
C GLU A 248 -20.50 27.91 9.27
N THR A 249 -20.91 27.77 10.54
CA THR A 249 -22.21 27.19 10.93
C THR A 249 -23.25 28.25 11.28
N HIS A 250 -22.84 29.49 11.56
CA HIS A 250 -23.75 30.55 11.99
C HIS A 250 -23.56 31.84 11.16
N GLN A 251 -24.54 32.12 10.29
CA GLN A 251 -24.76 33.48 9.77
C GLN A 251 -25.55 34.27 10.83
N GLY A 252 -24.91 35.18 11.54
CA GLY A 252 -25.61 36.40 11.99
C GLY A 252 -25.67 36.80 13.46
N GLU A 253 -25.16 36.06 14.45
CA GLU A 253 -25.21 36.50 15.86
C GLU A 253 -23.88 36.31 16.60
N GLU A 254 -23.70 37.03 17.71
CA GLU A 254 -22.46 37.17 18.49
C GLU A 254 -21.72 35.82 18.68
N LYS A 255 -20.45 35.78 18.27
CA LYS A 255 -19.58 34.59 18.39
C LYS A 255 -19.23 34.31 19.85
N HIS A 256 -20.12 33.64 20.57
CA HIS A 256 -19.75 32.92 21.78
C HIS A 256 -19.05 31.61 21.41
N LEU A 257 -17.96 31.28 22.10
CA LEU A 257 -17.27 30.00 21.93
C LEU A 257 -18.15 28.90 22.52
N ASP A 258 -18.57 27.95 21.68
CA ASP A 258 -19.31 26.75 22.09
C ASP A 258 -18.40 25.51 22.00
N LEU A 259 -18.62 24.52 22.87
CA LEU A 259 -18.01 23.20 22.74
C LEU A 259 -18.41 22.49 21.43
N GLN A 260 -19.49 22.94 20.78
CA GLN A 260 -19.96 22.44 19.49
C GLN A 260 -19.30 23.14 18.29
N ASP A 261 -18.54 24.21 18.49
CA ASP A 261 -17.83 24.88 17.40
C ASP A 261 -16.77 23.95 16.80
N GLN A 262 -16.92 23.65 15.51
CA GLN A 262 -15.97 22.81 14.78
C GLN A 262 -15.00 23.63 13.93
N PHE A 263 -13.73 23.28 13.97
CA PHE A 263 -12.74 23.75 13.02
C PHE A 263 -12.88 23.02 11.69
N ALA A 264 -12.58 23.69 10.58
CA ALA A 264 -12.66 23.11 9.23
C ALA A 264 -11.78 21.86 9.04
N VAL A 265 -10.76 21.67 9.89
CA VAL A 265 -9.92 20.47 9.89
C VAL A 265 -10.64 19.27 10.52
N GLU A 266 -11.50 19.50 11.52
CA GLU A 266 -12.24 18.45 12.22
C GLU A 266 -13.28 17.85 11.27
N SER A 267 -14.13 18.68 10.66
CA SER A 267 -15.12 18.24 9.67
C SER A 267 -14.47 17.60 8.44
N TYR A 268 -13.28 18.07 8.03
CA TYR A 268 -12.52 17.41 6.97
C TYR A 268 -12.09 15.98 7.37
N LEU A 269 -11.56 15.80 8.58
CA LEU A 269 -11.11 14.49 9.06
C LEU A 269 -12.31 13.55 9.26
N GLU A 270 -13.43 14.03 9.78
CA GLU A 270 -14.68 13.27 9.90
C GLU A 270 -15.14 12.77 8.52
N TYR A 271 -15.23 13.67 7.53
CA TYR A 271 -15.61 13.29 6.16
C TYR A 271 -14.64 12.26 5.53
N GLN A 272 -13.32 12.41 5.74
CA GLN A 272 -12.35 11.40 5.26
C GLN A 272 -12.51 10.06 5.98
N GLY A 273 -12.86 10.08 7.27
CA GLY A 273 -13.15 8.90 8.07
C GLY A 273 -14.37 8.14 7.53
N GLU A 274 -15.50 8.84 7.35
CA GLU A 274 -16.74 8.26 6.83
C GLU A 274 -16.54 7.62 5.45
N LYS A 275 -15.93 8.35 4.51
CA LYS A 275 -15.63 7.83 3.16
C LYS A 275 -14.76 6.57 3.18
N PHE A 276 -13.90 6.42 4.20
CA PHE A 276 -13.05 5.25 4.33
C PHE A 276 -13.79 4.02 4.85
N VAL A 277 -14.76 4.21 5.76
CA VAL A 277 -15.59 3.13 6.30
C VAL A 277 -16.33 2.39 5.19
N ASP A 278 -16.89 3.11 4.22
CA ASP A 278 -17.63 2.53 3.08
C ASP A 278 -16.78 1.57 2.22
N ARG A 279 -15.45 1.66 2.35
CA ARG A 279 -14.51 1.13 1.39
C ARG A 279 -13.49 0.17 2.00
N PHE A 280 -13.47 0.00 3.32
CA PHE A 280 -12.45 -0.77 4.01
C PHE A 280 -13.03 -1.63 5.12
N ASP A 281 -12.48 -2.84 5.31
CA ASP A 281 -12.88 -3.74 6.40
C ASP A 281 -12.06 -3.49 7.67
N ALA A 282 -12.72 -3.41 8.82
CA ALA A 282 -12.09 -3.08 10.09
C ALA A 282 -11.12 -4.19 10.58
N ASN A 283 -11.46 -5.47 10.36
CA ASN A 283 -10.53 -6.56 10.66
C ASN A 283 -9.33 -6.51 9.70
N SER A 284 -9.53 -6.30 8.38
CA SER A 284 -8.41 -6.11 7.46
C SER A 284 -7.47 -4.98 7.89
N TYR A 285 -8.00 -3.86 8.39
CA TYR A 285 -7.17 -2.79 8.98
C TYR A 285 -6.29 -3.31 10.13
N ILE A 286 -6.87 -4.10 11.04
CA ILE A 286 -6.14 -4.69 12.16
C ILE A 286 -5.03 -5.62 11.65
N TYR A 287 -5.33 -6.53 10.72
CA TYR A 287 -4.33 -7.47 10.17
C TYR A 287 -3.21 -6.74 9.42
N LEU A 288 -3.54 -5.81 8.52
CA LEU A 288 -2.55 -5.09 7.72
C LEU A 288 -1.68 -4.17 8.60
N SER A 289 -2.26 -3.50 9.60
CA SER A 289 -1.48 -2.64 10.50
C SER A 289 -0.54 -3.47 11.38
N LYS A 290 -0.92 -4.71 11.71
CA LYS A 290 -0.07 -5.63 12.44
C LYS A 290 1.03 -6.21 11.55
N ALA A 291 0.76 -6.49 10.28
CA ALA A 291 1.77 -6.89 9.30
C ALA A 291 2.85 -5.80 9.12
N LEU A 292 2.45 -4.52 9.10
CA LEU A 292 3.37 -3.38 9.10
C LEU A 292 4.25 -3.35 10.36
N ASP A 293 3.65 -3.53 11.55
CA ASP A 293 4.39 -3.52 12.81
C ASP A 293 5.41 -4.67 12.92
N TYR A 294 5.10 -5.83 12.33
CA TYR A 294 5.99 -7.00 12.35
C TYR A 294 7.08 -6.96 11.29
N TYR A 295 6.93 -6.14 10.25
CA TYR A 295 7.91 -6.08 9.18
C TYR A 295 9.23 -5.48 9.67
N ASP A 296 10.28 -6.30 9.61
CA ASP A 296 11.66 -5.88 9.74
C ASP A 296 12.48 -6.68 8.74
N ALA A 297 12.96 -6.00 7.69
CA ALA A 297 13.68 -6.62 6.60
C ALA A 297 14.97 -7.35 7.04
N GLY A 298 15.56 -6.96 8.20
CA GLY A 298 16.81 -7.50 8.73
C GLY A 298 16.68 -8.48 9.90
N ALA A 299 15.50 -8.56 10.56
CA ALA A 299 15.35 -9.27 11.84
C ALA A 299 15.74 -10.77 11.81
N SER A 300 15.48 -11.46 10.70
CA SER A 300 15.79 -12.88 10.53
C SER A 300 17.04 -13.15 9.66
N ARG A 301 17.85 -12.11 9.42
CA ARG A 301 18.85 -12.10 8.34
C ARG A 301 20.18 -11.45 8.75
N ASP A 302 20.55 -11.53 10.02
CA ASP A 302 21.77 -10.93 10.59
C ASP A 302 21.88 -9.41 10.35
N GLY A 303 20.73 -8.73 10.24
CA GLY A 303 20.63 -7.30 9.99
C GLY A 303 20.34 -6.93 8.54
N LEU A 304 20.06 -5.65 8.33
CA LEU A 304 19.61 -5.13 7.04
C LEU A 304 20.66 -5.31 5.93
N GLU A 305 21.94 -5.07 6.22
CA GLU A 305 23.02 -5.19 5.25
C GLU A 305 23.17 -6.62 4.73
N ALA A 306 23.15 -7.62 5.63
CA ALA A 306 23.24 -9.03 5.26
C ALA A 306 21.99 -9.51 4.48
N ALA A 307 20.81 -9.01 4.83
CA ALA A 307 19.59 -9.24 4.04
C ALA A 307 19.75 -8.72 2.60
N LEU A 308 20.28 -7.51 2.44
CA LEU A 308 20.40 -6.84 1.15
C LEU A 308 21.59 -7.31 0.30
N ALA A 309 22.64 -7.84 0.93
CA ALA A 309 23.79 -8.42 0.25
C ALA A 309 23.43 -9.58 -0.69
N ARG A 310 22.29 -10.23 -0.47
CA ARG A 310 21.80 -11.34 -1.29
C ARG A 310 21.01 -10.90 -2.52
N THR A 311 20.65 -9.62 -2.63
CA THR A 311 19.83 -9.09 -3.72
C THR A 311 20.63 -8.92 -5.01
N ASP A 312 20.00 -9.10 -6.17
CA ASP A 312 20.62 -8.85 -7.49
C ASP A 312 20.01 -7.64 -8.20
N SER A 313 19.01 -7.00 -7.59
CA SER A 313 18.31 -5.86 -8.18
C SER A 313 19.14 -4.59 -8.10
N ARG A 314 18.96 -3.72 -9.09
CA ARG A 314 19.31 -2.31 -8.98
C ARG A 314 18.19 -1.59 -8.21
N PHE A 315 18.54 -0.60 -7.39
CA PHE A 315 17.58 0.11 -6.56
C PHE A 315 17.44 1.58 -6.92
N LEU A 316 16.20 2.05 -6.96
CA LEU A 316 15.87 3.48 -6.90
C LEU A 316 15.10 3.73 -5.60
N VAL A 317 15.63 4.61 -4.75
CA VAL A 317 15.01 5.00 -3.49
C VAL A 317 14.64 6.48 -3.57
N LEU A 318 13.35 6.77 -3.45
CA LEU A 318 12.80 8.12 -3.47
C LEU A 318 12.14 8.43 -2.12
N SER A 319 12.62 9.47 -1.45
CA SER A 319 12.01 10.01 -0.22
C SER A 319 11.43 11.40 -0.47
N TYR A 320 10.67 11.91 0.50
CA TYR A 320 9.96 13.20 0.37
C TYR A 320 10.24 14.08 1.59
N SER A 321 10.64 15.32 1.35
CA SER A 321 11.19 16.23 2.37
C SER A 321 10.27 16.51 3.56
N SER A 322 8.95 16.45 3.37
CA SER A 322 7.95 16.69 4.43
C SER A 322 7.30 15.41 4.98
N ASP A 323 7.73 14.24 4.51
CA ASP A 323 7.29 12.96 5.07
C ASP A 323 7.85 12.79 6.49
N TRP A 324 6.95 12.75 7.45
CA TRP A 324 7.28 12.53 8.85
C TRP A 324 6.79 11.17 9.36
N LEU A 325 6.01 10.45 8.55
CA LEU A 325 5.61 9.09 8.85
C LEU A 325 6.79 8.14 8.58
N PHE A 326 7.35 8.21 7.36
CA PHE A 326 8.61 7.53 6.97
C PHE A 326 9.64 8.58 6.55
N PRO A 327 10.33 9.20 7.52
CA PRO A 327 11.30 10.25 7.24
C PRO A 327 12.40 9.81 6.28
N THR A 328 12.97 10.77 5.54
CA THR A 328 14.10 10.56 4.63
C THR A 328 15.25 9.77 5.26
N ASP A 329 15.51 9.94 6.56
CA ASP A 329 16.58 9.20 7.24
C ASP A 329 16.34 7.67 7.24
N GLN A 330 15.08 7.20 7.30
CA GLN A 330 14.76 5.77 7.16
C GLN A 330 15.02 5.25 5.75
N SER A 331 14.80 6.07 4.72
CA SER A 331 15.20 5.74 3.35
C SER A 331 16.72 5.71 3.21
N LYS A 332 17.44 6.65 3.85
CA LYS A 332 18.92 6.64 3.86
C LYS A 332 19.48 5.41 4.56
N GLU A 333 18.84 4.88 5.60
CA GLU A 333 19.25 3.62 6.24
C GLU A 333 19.27 2.45 5.23
N ILE A 334 18.26 2.36 4.35
CA ILE A 334 18.24 1.38 3.25
C ILE A 334 19.38 1.65 2.27
N VAL A 335 19.56 2.90 1.84
CA VAL A 335 20.61 3.29 0.87
C VAL A 335 22.01 2.98 1.41
N TYR A 336 22.27 3.28 2.68
CA TYR A 336 23.56 2.98 3.30
C TYR A 336 23.81 1.48 3.42
N ALA A 337 22.79 0.69 3.75
CA ALA A 337 22.92 -0.76 3.79
C ALA A 337 23.17 -1.35 2.39
N LEU A 338 22.47 -0.87 1.36
CA LEU A 338 22.73 -1.24 -0.04
C LEU A 338 24.16 -0.89 -0.48
N ALA A 339 24.61 0.33 -0.18
CA ALA A 339 25.95 0.80 -0.54
C ALA A 339 27.05 -0.02 0.15
N ARG A 340 26.90 -0.32 1.46
CA ARG A 340 27.85 -1.17 2.20
C ARG A 340 27.88 -2.60 1.67
N ALA A 341 26.72 -3.12 1.24
CA ALA A 341 26.59 -4.41 0.59
C ALA A 341 27.06 -4.41 -0.89
N GLY A 342 27.59 -3.30 -1.41
CA GLY A 342 28.10 -3.19 -2.78
C GLY A 342 27.02 -3.25 -3.86
N LYS A 343 25.77 -2.87 -3.54
CA LYS A 343 24.64 -2.89 -4.48
C LYS A 343 24.50 -1.57 -5.24
N ASP A 344 23.98 -1.65 -6.46
CA ASP A 344 23.65 -0.47 -7.26
C ASP A 344 22.40 0.20 -6.72
N VAL A 345 22.57 1.41 -6.19
CA VAL A 345 21.48 2.19 -5.59
C VAL A 345 21.59 3.65 -6.03
N SER A 346 20.48 4.17 -6.54
CA SER A 346 20.24 5.59 -6.77
C SER A 346 19.27 6.12 -5.71
N PHE A 347 19.56 7.30 -5.18
CA PHE A 347 18.73 7.95 -4.16
C PHE A 347 18.43 9.40 -4.54
N ASN A 348 17.18 9.83 -4.35
CA ASN A 348 16.79 11.22 -4.44
C ASN A 348 15.75 11.57 -3.37
N GLU A 349 15.94 12.72 -2.72
CA GLU A 349 14.93 13.33 -1.86
C GLU A 349 14.17 14.38 -2.65
N ILE A 350 12.88 14.12 -2.88
CA ILE A 350 12.00 15.01 -3.62
C ILE A 350 11.42 16.05 -2.65
N ASN A 351 11.65 17.33 -2.97
CA ASN A 351 11.04 18.39 -2.19
C ASN A 351 9.52 18.46 -2.47
N SER A 352 8.72 18.09 -1.48
CA SER A 352 7.26 18.10 -1.58
C SER A 352 6.64 18.51 -0.25
N PRO A 353 5.62 19.39 -0.24
CA PRO A 353 4.96 19.83 0.98
C PRO A 353 3.81 18.91 1.41
N TYR A 354 3.56 17.78 0.75
CA TYR A 354 2.34 16.99 0.95
C TYR A 354 2.44 15.86 1.99
N GLY A 355 3.59 15.71 2.66
CA GLY A 355 3.81 14.65 3.65
C GLY A 355 4.05 13.30 2.99
N HIS A 356 3.63 12.24 3.68
CA HIS A 356 3.74 10.87 3.19
C HIS A 356 2.98 10.65 1.88
N ASP A 357 1.81 11.28 1.71
CA ASP A 357 1.00 11.14 0.50
C ASP A 357 1.68 11.73 -0.76
N SER A 358 2.84 12.37 -0.63
CA SER A 358 3.58 12.94 -1.76
C SER A 358 3.86 11.95 -2.88
N PHE A 359 4.10 10.66 -2.59
CA PHE A 359 4.38 9.67 -3.64
C PHE A 359 3.16 9.32 -4.51
N LEU A 360 1.95 9.55 -4.00
CA LEU A 360 0.70 9.34 -4.74
C LEU A 360 0.38 10.52 -5.65
N LEU A 361 1.01 11.67 -5.43
CA LEU A 361 0.81 12.87 -6.22
C LEU A 361 1.86 12.94 -7.33
N GLU A 362 1.43 13.13 -8.58
CA GLU A 362 2.39 13.29 -9.67
C GLU A 362 3.25 14.55 -9.45
N SER A 363 4.56 14.36 -9.51
CA SER A 363 5.50 15.44 -9.76
C SER A 363 6.36 15.08 -10.97
N HIS A 364 6.67 16.07 -11.80
CA HIS A 364 7.51 15.85 -12.99
C HIS A 364 8.84 15.17 -12.63
N LEU A 365 9.48 15.60 -11.55
CA LEU A 365 10.74 14.99 -11.09
C LEU A 365 10.58 13.51 -10.73
N GLN A 366 9.53 13.14 -9.97
CA GLN A 366 9.28 11.74 -9.62
C GLN A 366 9.07 10.89 -10.88
N ARG A 367 8.24 11.36 -11.81
CA ARG A 367 7.96 10.66 -13.07
C ARG A 367 9.23 10.47 -13.88
N ASP A 368 10.02 11.52 -14.05
CA ASP A 368 11.20 11.51 -14.90
C ASP A 368 12.30 10.60 -14.30
N LEU A 369 12.48 10.62 -12.97
CA LEU A 369 13.41 9.72 -12.27
C LEU A 369 13.01 8.25 -12.41
N ILE A 370 11.72 7.92 -12.21
CA ILE A 370 11.22 6.55 -12.37
C ILE A 370 11.38 6.10 -13.82
N SER A 371 10.98 6.93 -14.79
CA SER A 371 11.06 6.59 -16.22
C SER A 371 12.50 6.33 -16.64
N ALA A 372 13.42 7.23 -16.29
CA ALA A 372 14.84 7.09 -16.62
C ALA A 372 15.46 5.83 -15.99
N PHE A 373 15.07 5.50 -14.75
CA PHE A 373 15.55 4.31 -14.07
C PHE A 373 15.03 3.02 -14.73
N LEU A 374 13.73 2.99 -15.08
CA LEU A 374 13.10 1.86 -15.78
C LEU A 374 13.73 1.63 -17.16
N GLU A 375 14.09 2.69 -17.89
CA GLU A 375 14.72 2.58 -19.21
C GLU A 375 16.21 2.21 -19.15
N GLY A 376 16.94 2.76 -18.16
CA GLY A 376 18.38 2.60 -17.99
C GLY A 376 18.85 1.20 -17.58
N GLY A 377 17.95 0.20 -17.50
CA GLY A 377 18.25 -1.23 -17.27
C GLY A 377 18.57 -2.02 -18.54
N THR A 378 18.38 -1.44 -19.72
CA THR A 378 18.68 -2.08 -21.00
C THR A 378 20.14 -1.80 -21.38
N SER A 379 21.06 -2.68 -20.99
CA SER A 379 22.47 -2.65 -21.42
C SER A 379 22.94 -4.05 -21.76
#